data_AF-A0A8E0S5F5-F1
#
_entry.id   AF-A0A8E0S5F5-F1
#
_cell.length_a   1.000
_cell.length_b   1.000
_cell.length_c   1.000
_cell.angle_alpha   90.00
_cell.angle_beta   90.00
_cell.angle_gamma   90.00
#
_symmetry.space_group_name_H-M   'P 1'
#
loop_
_entity.id
_entity.type
_entity.pdbx_description
1 polymer ?
#
loop_
_entity_poly.entity_id
_entity_poly.type
_entity_poly.pdbx_seq_one_letter_code
_entity_poly.pdbx_strand_id
1 'polypeptide(L)'
;MLGPICDRFSVITSKNGNFFSNNQNLIHLQSGDAVSLLPTLNMLCASKKLDREKGEEKLRNTNLTPSDRNFLCHWIADKLEGLTNWEEIYGGLVAANVILQNVSDEELKNLNLISDLELQVLECHDNYEYRVRIAAGQLMGVMCHRQGLPMFKKFLPSVIRGVLENLDRALDAPATETESALRELIIAKERDVNLSRSTLSIFHDTAGWKNLETWMKCLQQMVISITPKAFIQVERSEILDVIFKAVQHVNRFVRETGYEVLATVIRGHVCYDDPNTKQNRYIAVAKQLVMGLSDSWSQVSFIHKRYPLLQPCPSNPGAVLLWLLSYSGTNFY
;
A
#
# COMPACT_ATOMS: atom_id res chain seq x y z
N MET A 1 11.29 31.65 48.63
CA MET A 1 12.08 30.69 47.82
C MET A 1 11.15 29.98 46.83
N LEU A 2 10.70 30.72 45.82
CA LEU A 2 10.05 30.23 44.60
C LEU A 2 10.43 31.25 43.54
N GLY A 3 11.13 30.81 42.50
CA GLY A 3 11.54 31.62 41.36
C GLY A 3 11.28 30.84 40.06
N PRO A 4 10.87 31.49 38.96
CA PRO A 4 10.40 30.83 37.75
C PRO A 4 11.56 30.46 36.84
N ILE A 5 11.48 29.30 36.17
CA ILE A 5 12.37 28.96 35.06
C ILE A 5 11.55 28.99 33.77
N CYS A 6 11.79 30.06 33.01
CA CYS A 6 11.41 30.23 31.61
C CYS A 6 12.33 29.40 30.70
N ASP A 7 11.76 28.97 29.57
CA ASP A 7 12.35 28.85 28.24
C ASP A 7 13.66 28.06 28.04
N ARG A 8 13.52 26.90 27.38
CA ARG A 8 14.47 26.44 26.36
C ARG A 8 13.74 25.82 25.17
N PHE A 9 13.20 26.70 24.32
CA PHE A 9 13.18 26.47 22.89
C PHE A 9 14.63 26.58 22.39
N SER A 10 15.27 25.47 22.02
CA SER A 10 16.50 25.51 21.23
C SER A 10 16.14 25.52 19.76
N VAL A 11 16.09 26.74 19.25
CA VAL A 11 16.25 27.11 17.85
C VAL A 11 17.53 26.47 17.29
N ILE A 12 17.41 25.64 16.25
CA ILE A 12 18.51 25.36 15.32
C ILE A 12 18.17 26.10 14.03
N THR A 13 18.70 27.32 13.93
CA THR A 13 18.73 28.11 12.70
C THR A 13 19.91 27.70 11.82
N SER A 14 19.60 27.61 10.53
CA SER A 14 20.47 27.76 9.36
C SER A 14 21.67 26.82 9.17
N LYS A 15 21.51 25.90 8.23
CA LYS A 15 22.44 25.84 7.10
C LYS A 15 21.68 26.25 5.84
N ASN A 16 21.85 27.52 5.47
CA ASN A 16 21.54 28.02 4.14
C ASN A 16 22.43 27.27 3.14
N GLY A 17 21.83 26.33 2.40
CA GLY A 17 22.31 25.90 1.10
C GLY A 17 21.28 26.37 0.08
N ASN A 18 21.67 27.34 -0.75
CA ASN A 18 20.83 27.94 -1.80
C ASN A 18 20.16 26.86 -2.67
N PHE A 19 18.82 26.76 -2.58
CA PHE A 19 17.96 26.04 -3.52
C PHE A 19 16.99 27.00 -4.21
N PHE A 20 17.45 28.20 -4.55
CA PHE A 20 16.73 29.14 -5.39
C PHE A 20 17.42 29.28 -6.74
N SER A 21 17.20 28.30 -7.62
CA SER A 21 17.28 28.43 -9.09
C SER A 21 17.08 27.08 -9.80
N ASN A 22 15.90 26.44 -9.70
CA ASN A 22 15.64 25.18 -10.42
C ASN A 22 14.74 25.28 -11.66
N ASN A 23 14.14 26.44 -11.95
CA ASN A 23 13.47 26.64 -13.25
C ASN A 23 14.44 26.83 -14.44
N GLN A 24 15.75 26.94 -14.20
CA GLN A 24 16.77 27.00 -15.26
C GLN A 24 17.48 25.67 -15.52
N ASN A 25 17.35 24.68 -14.62
CA ASN A 25 18.04 23.40 -14.76
C ASN A 25 17.30 22.37 -15.64
N LEU A 26 15.98 22.52 -15.83
CA LEU A 26 15.23 21.77 -16.85
C LEU A 26 15.60 22.17 -18.30
N ILE A 27 16.24 23.32 -18.50
CA ILE A 27 16.61 23.82 -19.83
C ILE A 27 17.96 23.26 -20.29
N HIS A 28 18.82 22.80 -19.36
CA HIS A 28 20.18 22.38 -19.69
C HIS A 28 20.38 20.86 -19.93
N LEU A 29 19.32 20.06 -19.79
CA LEU A 29 19.32 18.61 -20.04
C LEU A 29 18.63 18.21 -21.36
N GLN A 30 18.46 19.15 -22.29
CA GLN A 30 17.83 18.88 -23.59
C GLN A 30 18.83 18.23 -24.56
N SER A 31 19.14 16.95 -24.35
CA SER A 31 19.39 16.08 -25.50
C SER A 31 18.06 15.90 -26.25
N GLY A 32 18.06 16.02 -27.57
CA GLY A 32 16.84 15.95 -28.39
C GLY A 32 16.02 14.67 -28.19
N ASP A 33 16.65 13.60 -27.69
CA ASP A 33 16.02 12.31 -27.44
C ASP A 33 15.13 12.30 -26.20
N ALA A 34 15.50 12.99 -25.10
CA ALA A 34 14.71 13.01 -23.86
C ALA A 34 13.39 13.79 -24.02
N VAL A 35 13.34 14.77 -24.92
CA VAL A 35 12.13 15.52 -25.27
C VAL A 35 11.05 14.61 -25.86
N SER A 36 11.44 13.50 -26.49
CA SER A 36 10.50 12.54 -27.09
C SER A 36 9.65 11.79 -26.06
N LEU A 37 10.10 11.71 -24.81
CA LEU A 37 9.40 10.99 -23.73
C LEU A 37 8.26 11.82 -23.11
N LEU A 38 8.36 13.15 -23.16
CA LEU A 38 7.42 14.08 -22.52
C LEU A 38 5.93 13.84 -22.88
N PRO A 39 5.54 13.59 -24.15
CA PRO A 39 4.15 13.30 -24.47
C PRO A 39 3.62 12.08 -23.72
N THR A 40 4.43 11.03 -23.56
CA THR A 40 4.06 9.82 -22.81
C THR A 40 3.98 10.12 -21.32
N LEU A 41 4.91 10.88 -20.75
CA LEU A 41 4.90 11.25 -19.33
C LEU A 41 3.70 12.15 -18.97
N ASN A 42 3.34 13.09 -19.85
CA ASN A 42 2.15 13.92 -19.65
C ASN A 42 0.86 13.10 -19.62
N MET A 43 0.81 11.96 -20.34
CA MET A 43 -0.33 11.04 -20.26
C MET A 43 -0.45 10.40 -18.87
N LEU A 44 0.66 10.14 -18.17
CA LEU A 44 0.65 9.57 -16.81
C LEU A 44 0.00 10.53 -15.79
N CYS A 45 0.10 11.83 -16.03
CA CYS A 45 -0.50 12.89 -15.20
C CYS A 45 -1.88 13.34 -15.75
N ALA A 46 -2.47 12.64 -16.70
CA ALA A 46 -3.76 13.03 -17.27
C ALA A 46 -4.89 12.83 -16.25
N SER A 47 -5.92 13.69 -16.28
CA SER A 47 -7.10 13.57 -15.41
C SER A 47 -7.95 12.32 -15.73
N LYS A 48 -7.98 11.91 -17.01
CA LYS A 48 -8.70 10.72 -17.47
C LYS A 48 -7.89 9.46 -17.20
N LYS A 49 -8.51 8.48 -16.54
CA LYS A 49 -7.92 7.17 -16.24
C LYS A 49 -7.39 6.46 -17.50
N LEU A 50 -8.18 6.44 -18.58
CA LEU A 50 -7.81 5.77 -19.83
C LEU A 50 -6.52 6.32 -20.43
N ASP A 51 -6.28 7.63 -20.30
CA ASP A 51 -5.07 8.25 -20.83
C ASP A 51 -3.86 7.89 -19.98
N ARG A 52 -4.00 7.82 -18.66
CA ARG A 52 -2.95 7.34 -17.76
C ARG A 52 -2.55 5.89 -18.05
N GLU A 53 -3.54 5.01 -18.23
CA GLU A 53 -3.30 3.59 -18.57
C GLU A 53 -2.56 3.45 -19.90
N LYS A 54 -2.96 4.23 -20.92
CA LYS A 54 -2.24 4.27 -22.20
C LYS A 54 -0.81 4.83 -22.07
N GLY A 55 -0.62 5.84 -21.22
CA GLY A 55 0.69 6.41 -20.93
C GLY A 55 1.62 5.38 -20.28
N GLU A 56 1.10 4.64 -19.30
CA GLU A 56 1.84 3.58 -18.61
C GLU A 56 2.23 2.45 -19.57
N GLU A 57 1.28 1.97 -20.37
CA GLU A 57 1.54 0.92 -21.37
C GLU A 57 2.62 1.37 -22.37
N LYS A 58 2.53 2.60 -22.88
CA LYS A 58 3.56 3.17 -23.77
C LYS A 58 4.92 3.25 -23.10
N LEU A 59 5.00 3.73 -21.85
CA LEU A 59 6.26 3.85 -21.14
C LEU A 59 6.90 2.47 -20.91
N ARG A 60 6.10 1.46 -20.52
CA ARG A 60 6.57 0.09 -20.32
C ARG A 60 7.17 -0.54 -21.58
N ASN A 61 6.63 -0.19 -22.74
CA ASN A 61 7.06 -0.72 -24.03
C ASN A 61 8.17 0.13 -24.70
N THR A 62 8.58 1.23 -24.07
CA THR A 62 9.62 2.11 -24.60
C THR A 62 11.01 1.61 -24.17
N ASN A 63 11.92 1.45 -25.13
CA ASN A 63 13.32 1.16 -24.84
C ASN A 63 14.02 2.44 -24.39
N LEU A 64 14.16 2.62 -23.08
CA LEU A 64 14.78 3.81 -22.49
C LEU A 64 16.31 3.77 -22.66
N THR A 65 16.88 4.82 -23.22
CA THR A 65 18.33 5.05 -23.25
C THR A 65 18.84 5.46 -21.87
N PRO A 66 20.16 5.40 -21.60
CA PRO A 66 20.72 5.93 -20.34
C PRO A 66 20.38 7.41 -20.09
N SER A 67 20.32 8.24 -21.12
CA SER A 67 19.88 9.64 -20.99
C SER A 67 18.41 9.76 -20.62
N ASP A 68 17.53 8.95 -21.22
CA ASP A 68 16.10 8.95 -20.87
C ASP A 68 15.87 8.54 -19.43
N ARG A 69 16.64 7.56 -18.94
CA ARG A 69 16.58 7.12 -17.54
C ARG A 69 16.97 8.22 -16.57
N ASN A 70 18.08 8.91 -16.83
CA ASN A 70 18.49 10.05 -16.00
C ASN A 70 17.44 11.16 -16.04
N PHE A 71 16.93 11.52 -17.22
CA PHE A 71 15.85 12.49 -17.35
C PHE A 71 14.61 12.08 -16.55
N LEU A 72 14.22 10.80 -16.65
CA LEU A 72 13.06 10.26 -15.95
C LEU A 72 13.23 10.32 -14.42
N CYS A 73 14.42 10.05 -13.89
CA CYS A 73 14.70 10.20 -12.45
C CYS A 73 14.50 11.64 -11.96
N HIS A 74 14.99 12.64 -12.70
CA HIS A 74 14.76 14.05 -12.37
C HIS A 74 13.27 14.39 -12.47
N TRP A 75 12.61 13.94 -13.53
CA TRP A 75 11.17 14.17 -13.72
C TRP A 75 10.35 13.54 -12.58
N ILE A 76 10.69 12.33 -12.13
CA ILE A 76 10.05 11.67 -10.99
C ILE A 76 10.23 12.51 -9.72
N ALA A 77 11.46 12.96 -9.44
CA ALA A 77 11.74 13.79 -8.27
C ALA A 77 10.92 15.08 -8.28
N ASP A 78 10.85 15.76 -9.43
CA ASP A 78 10.04 16.98 -9.61
C ASP A 78 8.54 16.72 -9.37
N LYS A 79 7.99 15.57 -9.82
CA LYS A 79 6.58 15.24 -9.64
C LYS A 79 6.21 14.78 -8.23
N LEU A 80 7.18 14.28 -7.48
CA LEU A 80 7.01 13.90 -6.09
C LEU A 80 7.38 15.04 -5.12
N GLU A 81 7.84 16.18 -5.63
CA GLU A 81 8.12 17.36 -4.81
C GLU A 81 6.83 17.99 -4.29
N GLY A 82 6.75 18.25 -2.98
CA GLY A 82 5.66 18.99 -2.34
C GLY A 82 4.30 18.28 -2.27
N LEU A 83 4.09 17.21 -3.03
CA LEU A 83 2.92 16.32 -2.96
C LEU A 83 1.55 17.04 -3.03
N THR A 84 1.44 18.09 -3.83
CA THR A 84 0.23 18.93 -3.90
C THR A 84 -0.79 18.49 -4.96
N ASN A 85 -0.33 18.07 -6.15
CA ASN A 85 -1.19 17.65 -7.25
C ASN A 85 -1.22 16.12 -7.36
N TRP A 86 -2.36 15.50 -7.07
CA TRP A 86 -2.49 14.05 -7.06
C TRP A 86 -2.23 13.40 -8.43
N GLU A 87 -2.55 14.06 -9.55
CA GLU A 87 -2.29 13.51 -10.89
C GLU A 87 -0.79 13.44 -11.17
N GLU A 88 -0.06 14.49 -10.77
CA GLU A 88 1.38 14.54 -10.90
C GLU A 88 2.08 13.51 -10.03
N ILE A 89 1.68 13.42 -8.75
CA ILE A 89 2.21 12.42 -7.82
C ILE A 89 1.95 11.02 -8.34
N TYR A 90 0.72 10.73 -8.77
CA TYR A 90 0.38 9.45 -9.36
C TYR A 90 1.27 9.13 -10.57
N GLY A 91 1.46 10.11 -11.47
CA GLY A 91 2.33 9.94 -12.64
C GLY A 91 3.78 9.67 -12.25
N GLY A 92 4.32 10.38 -11.26
CA GLY A 92 5.65 10.15 -10.69
C GLY A 92 5.81 8.74 -10.10
N LEU A 93 4.84 8.30 -9.29
CA LEU A 93 4.84 6.95 -8.69
C LEU A 93 4.77 5.85 -9.76
N VAL A 94 3.94 6.01 -10.79
CA VAL A 94 3.84 5.03 -11.89
C VAL A 94 5.11 5.00 -12.71
N ALA A 95 5.70 6.16 -13.05
CA ALA A 95 6.97 6.23 -13.75
C ALA A 95 8.10 5.57 -12.94
N ALA A 96 8.18 5.84 -11.63
CA ALA A 96 9.11 5.19 -10.71
C ALA A 96 8.93 3.66 -10.69
N ASN A 97 7.69 3.20 -10.66
CA ASN A 97 7.37 1.78 -10.70
C ASN A 97 7.87 1.13 -12.00
N VAL A 98 7.61 1.75 -13.15
CA VAL A 98 8.04 1.26 -14.47
C VAL A 98 9.57 1.21 -14.58
N ILE A 99 10.28 2.28 -14.19
CA ILE A 99 11.75 2.27 -14.28
C ILE A 99 12.36 1.20 -13.37
N LEU A 100 11.89 1.07 -12.12
CA LEU A 100 12.41 0.06 -11.18
C LEU A 100 12.21 -1.39 -11.66
N GLN A 101 11.20 -1.65 -12.50
CA GLN A 101 10.97 -2.97 -13.08
C GLN A 101 11.83 -3.25 -14.33
N ASN A 102 12.26 -2.20 -15.03
CA ASN A 102 12.84 -2.32 -16.38
C ASN A 102 14.36 -2.09 -16.46
N VAL A 103 15.03 -1.79 -15.33
CA VAL A 103 16.48 -1.58 -15.31
C VAL A 103 17.22 -2.67 -14.54
N SER A 104 18.51 -2.85 -14.84
CA SER A 104 19.37 -3.79 -14.11
C SER A 104 19.70 -3.30 -12.69
N ASP A 105 20.15 -4.20 -11.81
CA ASP A 105 20.53 -3.82 -10.43
C ASP A 105 21.75 -2.89 -10.38
N GLU A 106 22.67 -3.01 -11.35
CA GLU A 106 23.83 -2.12 -11.48
C GLU A 106 23.39 -0.70 -11.85
N GLU A 107 22.48 -0.56 -12.81
CA GLU A 107 21.93 0.74 -13.20
C GLU A 107 21.15 1.39 -12.05
N LEU A 108 20.36 0.64 -11.28
CA LEU A 108 19.65 1.19 -10.13
C LEU A 108 20.59 1.78 -9.08
N LYS A 109 21.72 1.13 -8.82
CA LYS A 109 22.73 1.63 -7.88
C LYS A 109 23.30 2.95 -8.37
N ASN A 110 23.56 3.08 -9.67
CA ASN A 110 24.09 4.31 -10.26
C ASN A 110 23.08 5.46 -10.23
N LEU A 111 21.78 5.17 -10.40
CA LEU A 111 20.72 6.18 -10.35
C LEU A 111 20.38 6.63 -8.92
N ASN A 112 20.75 5.86 -7.90
CA ASN A 112 20.37 6.06 -6.49
C ASN A 112 18.86 6.20 -6.23
N LEU A 113 18.01 5.86 -7.22
CA LEU A 113 16.59 6.15 -7.23
C LEU A 113 15.83 5.53 -6.05
N ILE A 114 16.19 4.31 -5.64
CA ILE A 114 15.49 3.64 -4.52
C ILE A 114 15.64 4.47 -3.24
N SER A 115 16.86 4.91 -2.92
CA SER A 115 17.15 5.71 -1.72
C SER A 115 16.35 7.01 -1.71
N ASP A 116 16.26 7.67 -2.87
CA ASP A 116 15.56 8.96 -3.01
C ASP A 116 14.03 8.81 -2.82
N LEU A 117 13.47 7.66 -3.21
CA LEU A 117 12.04 7.38 -3.12
C LEU A 117 11.56 6.93 -1.73
N GLU A 118 12.45 6.45 -0.85
CA GLU A 118 12.06 5.78 0.41
C GLU A 118 11.18 6.63 1.33
N LEU A 119 11.52 7.90 1.51
CA LEU A 119 10.75 8.81 2.37
C LEU A 119 9.49 9.30 1.63
N GLN A 120 9.64 9.67 0.36
CA GLN A 120 8.55 10.20 -0.46
C GLN A 120 7.39 9.21 -0.60
N VAL A 121 7.70 7.92 -0.80
CA VAL A 121 6.66 6.90 -0.97
C VAL A 121 5.84 6.68 0.30
N LEU A 122 6.44 6.86 1.48
CA LEU A 122 5.74 6.79 2.76
C LEU A 122 4.81 8.00 2.95
N GLU A 123 5.27 9.20 2.62
CA GLU A 123 4.43 10.43 2.69
C GLU A 123 3.23 10.37 1.73
N CYS A 124 3.37 9.68 0.59
CA CYS A 124 2.26 9.47 -0.35
C CYS A 124 1.08 8.70 0.25
N HIS A 125 1.26 7.96 1.35
CA HIS A 125 0.15 7.26 2.03
C HIS A 125 -0.77 8.18 2.83
N ASP A 126 -0.35 9.40 3.12
CA ASP A 126 -1.19 10.43 3.76
C ASP A 126 -1.95 11.27 2.73
N ASN A 127 -1.71 11.04 1.43
CA ASN A 127 -2.39 11.76 0.36
C ASN A 127 -3.91 11.48 0.41
N TYR A 128 -4.72 12.52 0.20
CA TYR A 128 -6.18 12.41 0.25
C TYR A 128 -6.74 11.51 -0.88
N GLU A 129 -6.05 11.41 -2.01
CA GLU A 129 -6.45 10.64 -3.17
C GLU A 129 -6.08 9.16 -3.02
N TYR A 130 -7.09 8.30 -3.09
CA TYR A 130 -6.95 6.84 -2.95
C TYR A 130 -5.98 6.24 -3.96
N ARG A 131 -6.02 6.71 -5.22
CA ARG A 131 -5.16 6.17 -6.29
C ARG A 131 -3.68 6.39 -6.01
N VAL A 132 -3.31 7.52 -5.41
CA VAL A 132 -1.94 7.83 -5.01
C VAL A 132 -1.47 6.82 -3.96
N ARG A 133 -2.29 6.57 -2.93
CA ARG A 133 -1.96 5.60 -1.86
C ARG A 133 -1.80 4.17 -2.40
N ILE A 134 -2.63 3.77 -3.37
CA ILE A 134 -2.47 2.46 -4.04
C ILE A 134 -1.18 2.40 -4.85
N ALA A 135 -0.88 3.42 -5.66
CA ALA A 135 0.34 3.47 -6.45
C ALA A 135 1.61 3.47 -5.56
N ALA A 136 1.56 4.17 -4.41
CA ALA A 136 2.62 4.18 -3.42
C ALA A 136 2.86 2.77 -2.85
N GLY A 137 1.79 2.06 -2.46
CA GLY A 137 1.90 0.69 -1.97
C GLY A 137 2.45 -0.30 -3.02
N GLN A 138 2.06 -0.13 -4.29
CA GLN A 138 2.65 -0.90 -5.40
C GLN A 138 4.14 -0.60 -5.57
N LEU A 139 4.55 0.66 -5.49
CA LEU A 139 5.95 1.06 -5.57
C LEU A 139 6.77 0.48 -4.42
N MET A 140 6.26 0.54 -3.19
CA MET A 140 6.90 -0.11 -2.02
C MET A 140 7.06 -1.63 -2.24
N GLY A 141 6.05 -2.28 -2.82
CA GLY A 141 6.14 -3.68 -3.24
C GLY A 141 7.29 -3.90 -4.22
N VAL A 142 7.43 -3.08 -5.26
CA VAL A 142 8.53 -3.19 -6.23
C VAL A 142 9.89 -2.95 -5.58
N MET A 143 10.01 -1.97 -4.69
CA MET A 143 11.23 -1.73 -3.92
C MET A 143 11.61 -2.93 -3.04
N CYS A 144 10.62 -3.57 -2.40
CA CYS A 144 10.83 -4.83 -1.67
C CYS A 144 11.25 -5.98 -2.59
N HIS A 145 10.75 -6.03 -3.83
CA HIS A 145 11.18 -7.03 -4.80
C HIS A 145 12.65 -6.83 -5.20
N ARG A 146 13.06 -5.58 -5.46
CA ARG A 146 14.43 -5.24 -5.87
C ARG A 146 15.46 -5.42 -4.75
N GLN A 147 15.15 -4.99 -3.54
CA GLN A 147 16.09 -5.04 -2.41
C GLN A 147 15.86 -6.19 -1.44
N GLY A 148 14.76 -6.94 -1.59
CA GLY A 148 14.44 -8.11 -0.79
C GLY A 148 14.11 -7.78 0.67
N LEU A 149 14.51 -8.69 1.55
CA LEU A 149 14.18 -8.67 2.98
C LEU A 149 14.60 -7.39 3.73
N PRO A 150 15.79 -6.79 3.49
CA PRO A 150 16.17 -5.54 4.16
C PRO A 150 15.16 -4.41 3.95
N MET A 151 14.73 -4.17 2.71
CA MET A 151 13.75 -3.13 2.39
C MET A 151 12.37 -3.47 2.97
N PHE A 152 11.96 -4.73 2.89
CA PHE A 152 10.73 -5.19 3.51
C PHE A 152 10.71 -4.90 5.03
N LYS A 153 11.77 -5.26 5.75
CA LYS A 153 11.90 -5.00 7.19
C LYS A 153 11.93 -3.51 7.52
N LYS A 154 12.48 -2.68 6.63
CA LYS A 154 12.52 -1.23 6.78
C LYS A 154 11.13 -0.60 6.70
N PHE A 155 10.31 -1.06 5.75
CA PHE A 155 8.96 -0.53 5.56
C PHE A 155 7.91 -1.10 6.52
N LEU A 156 8.08 -2.35 6.96
CA LEU A 156 7.06 -3.06 7.74
C LEU A 156 6.57 -2.28 8.97
N PRO A 157 7.41 -1.66 9.82
CA PRO A 157 6.94 -0.93 10.99
C PRO A 157 5.99 0.23 10.65
N SER A 158 6.28 0.99 9.59
CA SER A 158 5.43 2.08 9.13
C SER A 158 4.08 1.56 8.61
N VAL A 159 4.08 0.45 7.88
CA VAL A 159 2.86 -0.17 7.36
C VAL A 159 2.00 -0.74 8.48
N ILE A 160 2.59 -1.47 9.43
CA ILE A 160 1.85 -2.00 10.59
C ILE A 160 1.25 -0.86 11.40
N ARG A 161 2.01 0.19 11.68
CA ARG A 161 1.50 1.39 12.35
C ARG A 161 0.35 2.02 11.58
N GLY A 162 0.48 2.22 10.26
CA GLY A 162 -0.58 2.77 9.43
C GLY A 162 -1.86 1.94 9.46
N VAL A 163 -1.75 0.60 9.47
CA VAL A 163 -2.89 -0.31 9.64
C VAL A 163 -3.52 -0.14 11.03
N LEU A 164 -2.71 -0.19 12.09
CA LEU A 164 -3.19 -0.12 13.48
C LEU A 164 -3.87 1.23 13.79
N GLU A 165 -3.27 2.35 13.41
CA GLU A 165 -3.86 3.68 13.63
C GLU A 165 -5.23 3.83 12.97
N ASN A 166 -5.46 3.20 11.81
CA ASN A 166 -6.75 3.23 11.14
C ASN A 166 -7.74 2.17 11.69
N LEU A 167 -7.24 1.07 12.28
CA LEU A 167 -8.06 0.11 13.02
C LEU A 167 -8.55 0.71 14.34
N ASP A 168 -7.68 1.39 15.09
CA ASP A 168 -7.99 1.93 16.41
C ASP A 168 -8.89 3.17 16.33
N ARG A 169 -8.73 4.02 15.29
CA ARG A 169 -9.70 5.10 14.98
C ARG A 169 -11.12 4.57 14.83
N ALA A 170 -11.30 3.33 14.38
CA ALA A 170 -12.64 2.74 14.25
C ALA A 170 -13.31 2.44 15.62
N LEU A 171 -12.53 2.32 16.70
CA LEU A 171 -13.04 2.09 18.05
C LEU A 171 -13.36 3.42 18.77
N ASP A 172 -12.62 4.48 18.46
CA ASP A 172 -12.69 5.77 19.17
C ASP A 172 -13.39 6.90 18.38
N ALA A 173 -13.87 6.67 17.15
CA ALA A 173 -14.48 7.69 16.30
C ALA A 173 -15.64 8.43 17.01
N PRO A 174 -15.44 9.71 17.44
CA PRO A 174 -16.50 10.48 18.09
C PRO A 174 -17.50 10.99 17.05
N ALA A 175 -18.69 11.37 17.51
CA ALA A 175 -19.77 11.98 16.71
C ALA A 175 -19.35 13.19 15.83
N THR A 176 -18.16 13.75 16.05
CA THR A 176 -17.55 14.83 15.24
C THR A 176 -17.12 14.39 13.83
N GLU A 177 -16.72 13.14 13.62
CA GLU A 177 -16.49 12.63 12.25
C GLU A 177 -17.81 12.46 11.49
N THR A 178 -18.89 12.16 12.22
CA THR A 178 -20.26 12.21 11.69
C THR A 178 -20.60 13.61 11.22
N GLU A 179 -20.13 14.65 11.92
CA GLU A 179 -20.33 16.07 11.57
C GLU A 179 -19.51 16.50 10.33
N SER A 180 -18.29 15.99 10.16
CA SER A 180 -17.48 16.20 8.95
C SER A 180 -18.06 15.47 7.74
N ALA A 181 -18.52 14.24 7.91
CA ALA A 181 -19.24 13.50 6.88
C ALA A 181 -20.57 14.19 6.53
N LEU A 182 -21.29 14.75 7.52
CA LEU A 182 -22.48 15.60 7.31
C LEU A 182 -22.17 16.85 6.49
N ARG A 183 -21.03 17.52 6.72
CA ARG A 183 -20.59 18.68 5.92
C ARG A 183 -20.28 18.30 4.49
N GLU A 184 -19.55 17.22 4.25
CA GLU A 184 -19.30 16.71 2.88
C GLU A 184 -20.62 16.32 2.20
N LEU A 185 -21.59 15.81 2.95
CA LEU A 185 -22.91 15.42 2.48
C LEU A 185 -23.79 16.62 2.11
N ILE A 186 -23.72 17.71 2.87
CA ILE A 186 -24.39 18.99 2.52
C ILE A 186 -23.83 19.51 1.20
N ILE A 187 -22.50 19.50 1.04
CA ILE A 187 -21.83 19.92 -0.20
C ILE A 187 -22.19 19.00 -1.38
N ALA A 188 -22.27 17.68 -1.15
CA ALA A 188 -22.65 16.72 -2.19
C ALA A 188 -24.13 16.83 -2.59
N LYS A 189 -25.03 17.08 -1.64
CA LYS A 189 -26.47 17.27 -1.88
C LYS A 189 -26.78 18.62 -2.54
N GLU A 190 -25.96 19.65 -2.28
CA GLU A 190 -26.00 20.91 -3.03
C GLU A 190 -25.61 20.71 -4.50
N ARG A 191 -24.78 19.72 -4.80
CA ARG A 191 -24.35 19.39 -6.17
C ARG A 191 -25.29 18.40 -6.88
N ASP A 192 -26.03 17.57 -6.16
CA ASP A 192 -27.01 16.64 -6.72
C ASP A 192 -28.22 16.43 -5.78
N VAL A 193 -29.38 16.99 -6.17
CA VAL A 193 -30.59 17.09 -5.33
C VAL A 193 -31.28 15.73 -5.13
N ASN A 194 -30.90 14.70 -5.91
CA ASN A 194 -31.55 13.38 -5.89
C ASN A 194 -30.85 12.35 -4.97
N LEU A 195 -29.89 12.75 -4.13
CA LEU A 195 -29.17 11.83 -3.26
C LEU A 195 -30.09 11.25 -2.16
N SER A 196 -30.28 9.92 -2.16
CA SER A 196 -31.24 9.22 -1.29
C SER A 196 -30.72 8.93 0.12
N ARG A 197 -31.64 8.66 1.06
CA ARG A 197 -31.33 8.22 2.45
C ARG A 197 -30.55 6.90 2.55
N SER A 198 -30.50 6.07 1.51
CA SER A 198 -29.66 4.85 1.52
C SER A 198 -28.21 5.13 1.10
N THR A 199 -27.97 6.15 0.28
CA THR A 199 -26.62 6.66 -0.01
C THR A 199 -25.99 7.23 1.27
N LEU A 200 -26.81 7.88 2.09
CA LEU A 200 -26.47 8.42 3.41
C LEU A 200 -25.91 7.37 4.39
N SER A 201 -26.50 6.16 4.49
CA SER A 201 -25.97 5.12 5.40
C SER A 201 -24.63 4.53 4.91
N ILE A 202 -24.43 4.46 3.59
CA ILE A 202 -23.18 3.96 2.98
C ILE A 202 -22.01 4.93 3.23
N PHE A 203 -22.26 6.24 3.27
CA PHE A 203 -21.25 7.24 3.63
C PHE A 203 -20.85 7.15 5.11
N HIS A 204 -21.79 6.89 6.01
CA HIS A 204 -21.48 6.70 7.44
C HIS A 204 -20.64 5.45 7.71
N ASP A 205 -20.87 4.35 6.97
CA ASP A 205 -20.10 3.11 7.10
C ASP A 205 -18.65 3.19 6.53
N THR A 206 -18.30 4.28 5.83
CA THR A 206 -17.02 4.42 5.11
C THR A 206 -16.16 5.61 5.59
N ALA A 207 -16.68 6.49 6.43
CA ALA A 207 -16.09 7.81 6.66
C ALA A 207 -14.88 7.87 7.63
N GLY A 208 -14.61 6.86 8.45
CA GLY A 208 -13.51 6.93 9.45
C GLY A 208 -12.24 6.15 9.11
N TRP A 209 -12.26 5.30 8.07
CA TRP A 209 -11.25 4.24 7.88
C TRP A 209 -10.61 4.31 6.50
N LYS A 210 -10.63 5.52 5.93
CA LYS A 210 -10.37 5.87 4.52
C LYS A 210 -9.03 5.34 3.98
N ASN A 211 -8.07 5.09 4.86
CA ASN A 211 -6.73 4.64 4.49
C ASN A 211 -6.44 3.19 4.88
N LEU A 212 -7.31 2.53 5.66
CA LEU A 212 -7.09 1.15 6.12
C LEU A 212 -6.96 0.18 4.95
N GLU A 213 -7.89 0.24 3.99
CA GLU A 213 -7.84 -0.60 2.79
C GLU A 213 -6.55 -0.38 2.01
N THR A 214 -6.12 0.87 1.84
CA THR A 214 -4.88 1.18 1.10
C THR A 214 -3.63 0.71 1.83
N TRP A 215 -3.59 0.78 3.17
CA TRP A 215 -2.50 0.24 3.97
C TRP A 215 -2.46 -1.29 3.93
N MET A 216 -3.61 -1.96 4.00
CA MET A 216 -3.71 -3.41 3.83
C MET A 216 -3.29 -3.83 2.43
N LYS A 217 -3.64 -3.07 1.39
CA LYS A 217 -3.15 -3.29 0.02
C LYS A 217 -1.64 -3.08 -0.10
N CYS A 218 -1.07 -2.09 0.58
CA CYS A 218 0.38 -1.90 0.65
C CYS A 218 1.06 -3.13 1.28
N LEU A 219 0.57 -3.60 2.43
CA LEU A 219 1.04 -4.83 3.08
C LEU A 219 0.96 -6.03 2.11
N GLN A 220 -0.15 -6.17 1.38
CA GLN A 220 -0.31 -7.20 0.36
C GLN A 220 0.78 -7.14 -0.71
N GLN A 221 1.05 -5.96 -1.26
CA GLN A 221 2.09 -5.77 -2.28
C GLN A 221 3.48 -6.13 -1.75
N MET A 222 3.83 -5.67 -0.54
CA MET A 222 5.11 -6.02 0.09
C MET A 222 5.27 -7.53 0.31
N VAL A 223 4.23 -8.20 0.79
CA VAL A 223 4.26 -9.65 1.09
C VAL A 223 4.45 -10.47 -0.18
N ILE A 224 3.80 -10.10 -1.30
CA ILE A 224 3.95 -10.80 -2.59
C ILE A 224 5.37 -10.67 -3.13
N SER A 225 6.03 -9.55 -2.86
CA SER A 225 7.30 -9.20 -3.46
C SER A 225 8.54 -9.90 -2.88
N ILE A 226 8.40 -10.58 -1.74
CA ILE A 226 9.49 -11.30 -1.10
C ILE A 226 9.32 -12.82 -1.22
N THR A 227 10.43 -13.55 -1.11
CA THR A 227 10.42 -15.01 -1.23
C THR A 227 9.97 -15.69 0.08
N PRO A 228 9.45 -16.94 0.02
CA PRO A 228 9.11 -17.70 1.23
C PRO A 228 10.27 -17.81 2.23
N LYS A 229 11.48 -18.07 1.73
CA LYS A 229 12.71 -18.16 2.53
C LYS A 229 13.05 -16.86 3.25
N ALA A 230 12.78 -15.71 2.62
CA ALA A 230 12.96 -14.41 3.24
C ALA A 230 11.88 -14.12 4.30
N PHE A 231 10.62 -14.42 3.98
CA PHE A 231 9.50 -14.13 4.87
C PHE A 231 9.53 -14.90 6.20
N ILE A 232 10.12 -16.10 6.22
CA ILE A 232 10.33 -16.87 7.46
C ILE A 232 11.18 -16.10 8.49
N GLN A 233 12.02 -15.16 8.04
CA GLN A 233 12.90 -14.35 8.90
C GLN A 233 12.24 -13.05 9.41
N VAL A 234 10.95 -12.87 9.16
CA VAL A 234 10.13 -11.75 9.64
C VAL A 234 9.31 -12.22 10.83
N GLU A 235 9.04 -11.32 11.78
CA GLU A 235 8.06 -11.54 12.84
C GLU A 235 6.65 -11.57 12.24
N ARG A 236 6.20 -12.77 11.88
CA ARG A 236 4.94 -12.99 11.15
C ARG A 236 3.71 -12.91 12.06
N SER A 237 3.90 -13.01 13.38
CA SER A 237 2.78 -12.91 14.34
C SER A 237 2.11 -11.54 14.24
N GLU A 238 2.90 -10.46 14.18
CA GLU A 238 2.41 -9.10 14.05
C GLU A 238 1.59 -8.89 12.76
N ILE A 239 2.06 -9.44 11.64
CA ILE A 239 1.35 -9.40 10.35
C ILE A 239 0.02 -10.15 10.43
N LEU A 240 0.00 -11.35 11.01
CA LEU A 240 -1.23 -12.12 11.15
C LEU A 240 -2.21 -11.45 12.13
N ASP A 241 -1.72 -10.84 13.21
CA ASP A 241 -2.55 -10.19 14.21
C ASP A 241 -3.28 -8.98 13.61
N VAL A 242 -2.60 -8.15 12.80
CA VAL A 242 -3.28 -7.04 12.10
C VAL A 242 -4.28 -7.54 11.04
N ILE A 243 -3.95 -8.61 10.31
CA ILE A 243 -4.86 -9.23 9.35
C ILE A 243 -6.11 -9.78 10.06
N PHE A 244 -5.94 -10.44 11.21
CA PHE A 244 -7.04 -10.98 12.00
C PHE A 244 -7.96 -9.90 12.54
N LYS A 245 -7.42 -8.74 12.94
CA LYS A 245 -8.23 -7.57 13.28
C LYS A 245 -9.02 -7.08 12.06
N ALA A 246 -8.38 -6.96 10.89
CA ALA A 246 -9.04 -6.48 9.68
C ALA A 246 -10.18 -7.40 9.19
N VAL A 247 -10.01 -8.74 9.23
CA VAL A 247 -11.08 -9.68 8.81
C VAL A 247 -12.26 -9.73 9.78
N GLN A 248 -12.12 -9.21 11.00
CA GLN A 248 -13.20 -9.10 11.98
C GLN A 248 -13.84 -7.71 11.99
N HIS A 249 -13.42 -6.82 11.09
CA HIS A 249 -13.89 -5.44 11.08
C HIS A 249 -15.37 -5.34 10.69
N VAL A 250 -16.09 -4.35 11.25
CA VAL A 250 -17.51 -4.15 10.94
C VAL A 250 -17.81 -3.74 9.47
N ASN A 251 -16.89 -3.10 8.73
CA ASN A 251 -17.08 -2.81 7.29
C ASN A 251 -16.64 -4.00 6.43
N ARG A 252 -17.52 -4.36 5.50
CA ARG A 252 -17.33 -5.47 4.56
C ARG A 252 -16.09 -5.33 3.67
N PHE A 253 -15.76 -4.13 3.20
CA PHE A 253 -14.66 -3.88 2.27
C PHE A 253 -13.30 -4.06 2.95
N VAL A 254 -13.22 -3.68 4.24
CA VAL A 254 -12.05 -3.96 5.06
C VAL A 254 -11.91 -5.46 5.33
N ARG A 255 -13.01 -6.16 5.64
CA ARG A 255 -12.97 -7.62 5.79
C ARG A 255 -12.54 -8.31 4.51
N GLU A 256 -13.12 -7.91 3.38
CA GLU A 256 -12.80 -8.38 2.04
C GLU A 256 -11.29 -8.23 1.78
N THR A 257 -10.78 -7.00 1.92
CA THR A 257 -9.35 -6.71 1.77
C THR A 257 -8.49 -7.53 2.73
N GLY A 258 -8.89 -7.66 4.00
CA GLY A 258 -8.21 -8.48 5.00
C GLY A 258 -8.09 -9.94 4.58
N TYR A 259 -9.15 -10.53 4.02
CA TYR A 259 -9.12 -11.89 3.51
C TYR A 259 -8.28 -12.03 2.24
N GLU A 260 -8.22 -11.01 1.38
CA GLU A 260 -7.29 -11.00 0.24
C GLU A 260 -5.83 -10.99 0.69
N VAL A 261 -5.49 -10.20 1.73
CA VAL A 261 -4.15 -10.21 2.31
C VAL A 261 -3.85 -11.56 2.97
N LEU A 262 -4.80 -12.12 3.72
CA LEU A 262 -4.64 -13.45 4.33
C LEU A 262 -4.39 -14.53 3.27
N ALA A 263 -5.18 -14.54 2.20
CA ALA A 263 -5.01 -15.46 1.08
C ALA A 263 -3.63 -15.31 0.42
N THR A 264 -3.15 -14.08 0.31
CA THR A 264 -1.83 -13.74 -0.23
C THR A 264 -0.71 -14.32 0.64
N VAL A 265 -0.79 -14.15 1.96
CA VAL A 265 0.17 -14.72 2.91
C VAL A 265 0.19 -16.25 2.81
N ILE A 266 -0.98 -16.90 2.84
CA ILE A 266 -1.09 -18.36 2.79
C ILE A 266 -0.54 -18.92 1.47
N ARG A 267 -0.93 -18.33 0.32
CA ARG A 267 -0.50 -18.80 -1.00
C ARG A 267 0.99 -18.57 -1.24
N GLY A 268 1.50 -17.40 -0.82
CA GLY A 268 2.88 -17.03 -1.05
C GLY A 268 3.84 -17.74 -0.12
N HIS A 269 3.46 -17.95 1.15
CA HIS A 269 4.40 -18.25 2.22
C HIS A 269 4.03 -19.44 3.11
N VAL A 270 2.85 -20.04 2.90
CA VAL A 270 2.28 -21.15 3.69
C VAL A 270 2.04 -20.76 5.17
N CYS A 271 1.10 -21.45 5.83
CA CYS A 271 0.96 -21.34 7.28
C CYS A 271 2.17 -22.00 7.95
N TYR A 272 2.79 -21.31 8.90
CA TYR A 272 3.95 -21.83 9.64
C TYR A 272 3.62 -22.03 11.11
N ASP A 273 4.21 -23.07 11.69
CA ASP A 273 4.29 -23.26 13.12
C ASP A 273 5.51 -22.52 13.66
N ASP A 274 5.28 -21.41 14.36
CA ASP A 274 6.37 -20.73 15.07
C ASP A 274 6.80 -21.57 16.28
N PRO A 275 8.03 -22.14 16.26
CA PRO A 275 8.52 -23.01 17.33
C PRO A 275 8.63 -22.30 18.67
N ASN A 276 8.61 -20.95 18.68
CA ASN A 276 8.67 -20.15 19.90
C ASN A 276 7.28 -19.84 20.48
N THR A 277 6.19 -20.14 19.76
CA THR A 277 4.82 -19.94 20.25
C THR A 277 4.14 -21.26 20.55
N LYS A 278 3.50 -21.36 21.71
CA LYS A 278 2.71 -22.55 22.11
C LYS A 278 1.40 -22.72 21.32
N GLN A 279 1.07 -21.77 20.46
CA GLN A 279 -0.22 -21.72 19.78
C GLN A 279 -0.03 -21.91 18.29
N ASN A 280 -0.49 -23.05 17.82
CA ASN A 280 -0.54 -23.43 16.42
C ASN A 280 -1.33 -22.39 15.61
N ARG A 281 -0.64 -21.39 15.03
CA ARG A 281 -1.26 -20.27 14.31
C ARG A 281 -2.06 -20.75 13.09
N TYR A 282 -1.75 -21.92 12.53
CA TYR A 282 -2.58 -22.53 11.48
C TYR A 282 -4.02 -22.82 11.95
N ILE A 283 -4.24 -23.14 13.23
CA ILE A 283 -5.59 -23.33 13.78
C ILE A 283 -6.33 -21.99 13.81
N ALA A 284 -5.64 -20.91 14.19
CA ALA A 284 -6.22 -19.58 14.17
C ALA A 284 -6.59 -19.15 12.74
N VAL A 285 -5.71 -19.38 11.77
CA VAL A 285 -6.00 -19.15 10.35
C VAL A 285 -7.22 -19.97 9.90
N ALA A 286 -7.27 -21.26 10.21
CA ALA A 286 -8.40 -22.12 9.86
C ALA A 286 -9.73 -21.61 10.45
N LYS A 287 -9.72 -21.15 11.71
CA LYS A 287 -10.90 -20.53 12.33
C LYS A 287 -11.36 -19.29 11.58
N GLN A 288 -10.43 -18.41 11.19
CA GLN A 288 -10.78 -17.20 10.43
C GLN A 288 -11.36 -17.54 9.05
N LEU A 289 -10.86 -18.58 8.38
CA LEU A 289 -11.41 -19.04 7.10
C LEU A 289 -12.84 -19.59 7.25
N VAL A 290 -13.10 -20.35 8.31
CA VAL A 290 -14.47 -20.84 8.62
C VAL A 290 -15.42 -19.67 8.87
N MET A 291 -14.97 -18.66 9.62
CA MET A 291 -15.75 -17.44 9.86
C MET A 291 -16.04 -16.70 8.56
N GLY A 292 -15.06 -16.57 7.66
CA GLY A 292 -15.21 -15.86 6.39
C GLY A 292 -16.11 -16.58 5.39
N LEU A 293 -16.07 -17.92 5.36
CA LEU A 293 -17.01 -18.76 4.61
C LEU A 293 -18.45 -18.62 5.10
N SER A 294 -18.60 -18.33 6.40
CA SER A 294 -19.89 -18.13 7.07
C SER A 294 -20.30 -16.65 7.14
N ASP A 295 -19.54 -15.74 6.51
CA ASP A 295 -19.87 -14.32 6.51
C ASP A 295 -21.19 -14.10 5.77
N SER A 296 -22.07 -13.30 6.39
CA SER A 296 -23.37 -12.89 5.84
C SER A 296 -23.29 -12.16 4.49
N TRP A 297 -22.11 -11.62 4.13
CA TRP A 297 -21.87 -10.92 2.88
C TRP A 297 -21.27 -11.86 1.84
N SER A 298 -22.05 -12.17 0.81
CA SER A 298 -21.69 -13.13 -0.24
C SER A 298 -20.36 -12.83 -0.94
N GLN A 299 -19.94 -11.58 -1.04
CA GLN A 299 -18.64 -11.19 -1.61
C GLN A 299 -17.46 -11.67 -0.75
N VAL A 300 -17.58 -11.54 0.58
CA VAL A 300 -16.57 -12.03 1.54
C VAL A 300 -16.55 -13.56 1.53
N SER A 301 -17.71 -14.22 1.47
CA SER A 301 -17.79 -15.67 1.31
C SER A 301 -17.29 -16.14 -0.08
N PHE A 302 -17.44 -15.32 -1.13
CA PHE A 302 -17.03 -15.66 -2.50
C PHE A 302 -15.52 -15.53 -2.71
N ILE A 303 -14.82 -14.64 -2.01
CA ILE A 303 -13.35 -14.63 -1.97
C ILE A 303 -12.83 -16.04 -1.66
N HIS A 304 -13.39 -16.70 -0.65
CA HIS A 304 -13.03 -18.06 -0.29
C HIS A 304 -13.31 -19.07 -1.42
N LYS A 305 -14.36 -18.85 -2.22
CA LYS A 305 -14.67 -19.69 -3.40
C LYS A 305 -13.74 -19.43 -4.59
N ARG A 306 -13.24 -18.20 -4.74
CA ARG A 306 -12.34 -17.75 -5.82
C ARG A 306 -10.90 -18.23 -5.62
N TYR A 307 -10.51 -18.59 -4.40
CA TYR A 307 -9.21 -19.18 -4.08
C TYR A 307 -9.37 -20.68 -3.75
N PRO A 308 -9.04 -21.61 -4.67
CA PRO A 308 -9.28 -23.05 -4.51
C PRO A 308 -8.63 -23.68 -3.28
N LEU A 309 -7.57 -23.06 -2.74
CA LEU A 309 -6.89 -23.48 -1.50
C LEU A 309 -7.68 -23.14 -0.21
N LEU A 310 -8.74 -22.32 -0.32
CA LEU A 310 -9.60 -21.91 0.78
C LEU A 310 -10.95 -22.65 0.79
N GLN A 311 -11.18 -23.57 -0.15
CA GLN A 311 -12.37 -24.41 -0.15
C GLN A 311 -12.17 -25.61 0.77
N PRO A 312 -12.98 -25.81 1.83
CA PRO A 312 -13.08 -27.11 2.47
C PRO A 312 -13.65 -28.08 1.44
N CYS A 313 -12.94 -29.18 1.20
CA CYS A 313 -13.44 -30.25 0.36
C CYS A 313 -14.81 -30.70 0.89
N PRO A 314 -15.88 -30.71 0.09
CA PRO A 314 -17.24 -30.96 0.57
C PRO A 314 -17.44 -32.37 1.13
N SER A 315 -16.49 -33.29 0.92
CA SER A 315 -16.49 -34.63 1.49
C SER A 315 -15.63 -34.79 2.76
N ASN A 316 -14.84 -33.78 3.16
CA ASN A 316 -14.01 -33.87 4.36
C ASN A 316 -13.57 -32.47 4.87
N PRO A 317 -14.26 -31.90 5.89
CA PRO A 317 -13.90 -30.61 6.49
C PRO A 317 -12.48 -30.57 7.09
N GLY A 318 -11.86 -31.72 7.35
CA GLY A 318 -10.48 -31.84 7.84
C GLY A 318 -9.40 -31.79 6.75
N ALA A 319 -9.75 -31.76 5.46
CA ALA A 319 -8.78 -31.85 4.37
C ALA A 319 -7.87 -30.62 4.24
N VAL A 320 -8.35 -29.42 4.59
CA VAL A 320 -7.51 -28.20 4.64
C VAL A 320 -6.48 -28.33 5.76
N LEU A 321 -6.89 -28.90 6.90
CA LEU A 321 -5.98 -29.19 8.01
C LEU A 321 -4.96 -30.27 7.61
N LEU A 322 -5.37 -31.35 6.94
CA LEU A 322 -4.49 -32.41 6.44
C LEU A 322 -3.54 -31.93 5.33
N TRP A 323 -3.96 -30.98 4.49
CA TRP A 323 -3.11 -30.36 3.46
C TRP A 323 -2.08 -29.38 4.07
N LEU A 324 -2.47 -28.64 5.11
CA LEU A 324 -1.54 -27.83 5.90
C LEU A 324 -0.59 -28.69 6.75
N LEU A 325 -1.06 -29.82 7.30
CA LEU A 325 -0.28 -30.74 8.12
C LEU A 325 0.68 -31.60 7.28
N SER A 326 0.33 -31.99 6.06
CA SER A 326 1.21 -32.81 5.21
C SER A 326 2.48 -32.08 4.75
N TYR A 327 2.50 -30.74 4.79
CA TYR A 327 3.67 -29.91 4.48
C TYR A 327 4.47 -29.46 5.71
N SER A 328 3.93 -29.63 6.92
CA SER A 328 4.62 -29.29 8.17
C SER A 328 5.74 -30.26 8.57
N GLY A 329 6.02 -31.30 7.77
CA GLY A 329 7.13 -32.23 7.99
C GLY A 329 7.00 -33.12 9.24
N THR A 330 5.94 -32.97 10.03
CA THR A 330 5.64 -33.89 11.12
C THR A 330 4.99 -35.15 10.57
N ASN A 331 5.82 -36.18 10.35
CA ASN A 331 5.35 -37.56 10.36
C ASN A 331 4.85 -37.89 11.77
N PHE A 332 3.53 -37.96 11.95
CA PHE A 332 2.94 -38.62 13.11
C PHE A 332 2.62 -40.08 12.72
N TYR A 333 3.32 -41.01 13.38
CA TYR A 333 2.80 -42.35 13.64
C TYR A 333 1.86 -42.30 14.85
#